data_AF-A0A535EWZ3-F1
#
_entry.id   AF-A0A535EWZ3-F1
#
_cell.length_a   1.000
_cell.length_b   1.000
_cell.length_c   1.000
_cell.angle_alpha   90.00
_cell.angle_beta   90.00
_cell.angle_gamma   90.00
#
_symmetry.space_group_name_H-M   'P 1'
#
loop_
_entity.id
_entity.type
_entity.pdbx_description
1 polymer ?
#
loop_
_entity_poly.entity_id
_entity_poly.type
_entity_poly.pdbx_seq_one_letter_code
_entity_poly.pdbx_strand_id
1 'polypeptide(L)'
;MSLTDQLARLGEVRAPASLLPAVMAAVGTAAADRYGRLDDEVWPLWIAWNRDGVSAVMRADVNDEAAFSGWFRREFDRPLLRADSVPPALTRSRRYDLREVTAFERDVLLKTAEIPRGQVRTYGWVAREIGRPAAVRAVGTALANNPIPVLIPCHRVIRSDGVIGNYGAGGPEAKREILAREGVDPVEMERLAREGVRFFGSRTTHIFCVPTCRHARRVQPQHRGLPALQGLPPGRRLA
;
A
#
# COMPACT_ATOMS: atom_id res chain seq x y z
N MET A 1 -47.60 36.15 13.25
CA MET A 1 -46.91 34.85 13.41
C MET A 1 -45.56 35.14 14.03
N SER A 2 -45.25 34.54 15.20
CA SER A 2 -44.04 34.88 15.96
C SER A 2 -42.78 34.33 15.29
N LEU A 3 -41.63 34.98 15.47
CA LEU A 3 -40.32 34.48 15.02
C LEU A 3 -40.03 33.08 15.62
N THR A 4 -40.54 32.83 16.83
CA THR A 4 -40.47 31.55 17.53
C THR A 4 -41.27 30.45 16.82
N ASP A 5 -42.42 30.78 16.24
CA ASP A 5 -43.25 29.85 15.46
C ASP A 5 -42.60 29.51 14.11
N GLN A 6 -41.87 30.47 13.52
CA GLN A 6 -41.10 30.25 12.28
C GLN A 6 -39.88 29.35 12.53
N LEU A 7 -39.18 29.54 13.64
CA LEU A 7 -38.01 28.73 14.02
C LEU A 7 -38.38 27.29 14.39
N ALA A 8 -39.52 27.09 15.09
CA ALA A 8 -40.00 25.74 15.43
C ALA A 8 -40.29 24.88 14.18
N ARG A 9 -40.76 25.51 13.09
CA ARG A 9 -41.02 24.83 11.81
C ARG A 9 -39.77 24.43 11.04
N LEU A 10 -38.61 25.02 11.33
CA LEU A 10 -37.34 24.63 10.69
C LEU A 10 -36.82 23.28 11.20
N GLY A 11 -37.16 22.88 12.42
CA GLY A 11 -36.78 21.57 12.99
C GLY A 11 -37.49 20.38 12.33
N GLU A 12 -38.59 20.62 11.60
CA GLU A 12 -39.38 19.60 10.91
C GLU A 12 -39.11 19.55 9.39
N VAL A 13 -38.27 20.45 8.86
CA VAL A 13 -37.94 20.45 7.42
C VAL A 13 -36.99 19.29 7.14
N ARG A 14 -37.55 18.18 6.66
CA ARG A 14 -36.76 17.14 6.00
C ARG A 14 -36.09 17.76 4.77
N ALA A 15 -34.76 17.66 4.73
CA ALA A 15 -34.00 18.01 3.55
C ALA A 15 -34.60 17.31 2.32
N PRO A 16 -34.88 18.04 1.22
CA PRO A 16 -35.38 17.41 0.02
C PRO A 16 -34.36 16.36 -0.46
N ALA A 17 -34.83 15.25 -1.02
CA ALA A 17 -33.96 14.16 -1.48
C ALA A 17 -32.90 14.63 -2.51
N SER A 18 -33.17 15.77 -3.16
CA SER A 18 -32.28 16.44 -4.11
C SER A 18 -31.23 17.36 -3.46
N LEU A 19 -31.31 17.66 -2.16
CA LEU A 19 -30.39 18.58 -1.49
C LEU A 19 -28.95 18.09 -1.57
N LEU A 20 -28.71 16.82 -1.23
CA LEU A 20 -27.36 16.25 -1.26
C LEU A 20 -26.82 16.20 -2.71
N PRO A 21 -27.54 15.70 -3.73
CA PRO A 21 -27.13 15.83 -5.12
C PRO A 21 -26.87 17.28 -5.58
N ALA A 22 -27.71 18.24 -5.17
CA ALA A 22 -27.59 19.64 -5.55
C ALA A 22 -26.41 20.34 -4.89
N VAL A 23 -26.13 20.04 -3.62
CA VAL A 23 -24.95 20.51 -2.90
C VAL A 23 -23.69 19.89 -3.51
N MET A 24 -23.70 18.59 -3.81
CA MET A 24 -22.57 17.93 -4.49
C MET A 24 -22.32 18.46 -5.91
N ALA A 25 -23.37 18.89 -6.61
CA ALA A 25 -23.24 19.59 -7.88
C ALA A 25 -22.74 21.04 -7.72
N ALA A 26 -23.19 21.77 -6.69
CA ALA A 26 -22.91 23.19 -6.46
C ALA A 26 -21.53 23.45 -5.81
N VAL A 27 -21.10 22.61 -4.85
CA VAL A 27 -19.74 22.66 -4.25
C VAL A 27 -18.71 21.98 -5.19
N GLY A 28 -19.22 21.33 -6.24
CA GLY A 28 -18.47 20.60 -7.23
C GLY A 28 -18.26 19.14 -6.83
N THR A 29 -18.46 18.25 -7.81
CA THR A 29 -18.08 16.83 -7.76
C THR A 29 -16.58 16.59 -7.44
N ALA A 30 -15.81 17.67 -7.26
CA ALA A 30 -14.43 17.71 -6.80
C ALA A 30 -14.22 17.21 -5.36
N ALA A 31 -15.27 17.17 -4.52
CA ALA A 31 -15.18 16.67 -3.14
C ALA A 31 -15.51 15.17 -2.99
N ALA A 32 -16.12 14.54 -4.01
CA ALA A 32 -16.41 13.11 -4.00
C ALA A 32 -15.26 12.30 -4.56
N ASP A 33 -15.03 11.13 -3.97
CA ASP A 33 -14.25 10.09 -4.61
C ASP A 33 -15.07 9.44 -5.73
N ARG A 34 -14.42 9.23 -6.86
CA ARG A 34 -14.93 8.40 -7.94
C ARG A 34 -14.37 7.00 -7.78
N TYR A 35 -15.12 5.98 -8.17
CA TYR A 35 -14.60 4.62 -8.22
C TYR A 35 -15.04 3.85 -9.46
N GLY A 36 -14.29 2.81 -9.78
CA GLY A 36 -14.60 1.88 -10.83
C GLY A 36 -13.75 0.63 -10.74
N ARG A 37 -14.06 -0.33 -11.61
CA ARG A 37 -13.28 -1.56 -11.76
C ARG A 37 -12.19 -1.35 -12.82
N LEU A 38 -10.98 -1.76 -12.49
CA LEU A 38 -9.83 -1.78 -13.36
C LEU A 38 -9.34 -3.22 -13.50
N ASP A 39 -9.20 -3.71 -14.71
CA ASP A 39 -8.51 -4.98 -14.95
C ASP A 39 -6.99 -4.73 -14.93
N ASP A 40 -6.34 -5.10 -13.81
CA ASP A 40 -4.89 -4.99 -13.64
C ASP A 40 -4.18 -6.29 -14.05
N GLU A 41 -2.87 -6.21 -14.27
CA GLU A 41 -2.01 -7.31 -14.73
C GLU A 41 -2.08 -8.55 -13.81
N VAL A 42 -2.27 -8.33 -12.51
CA VAL A 42 -2.25 -9.41 -11.52
C VAL A 42 -3.66 -9.87 -11.18
N TRP A 43 -4.51 -8.95 -10.72
CA TRP A 43 -5.91 -9.20 -10.37
C TRP A 43 -6.77 -8.00 -10.76
N PRO A 44 -8.05 -8.15 -11.10
CA PRO A 44 -8.93 -7.01 -11.22
C PRO A 44 -9.03 -6.26 -9.87
N LEU A 45 -9.11 -4.93 -9.93
CA LEU A 45 -9.12 -4.04 -8.78
C LEU A 45 -10.35 -3.13 -8.79
N TRP A 46 -10.94 -2.91 -7.62
CA TRP A 46 -11.70 -1.72 -7.32
C TRP A 46 -10.73 -0.61 -6.96
N ILE A 47 -10.89 0.56 -7.59
CA ILE A 47 -10.05 1.73 -7.33
C ILE A 47 -10.92 2.95 -7.10
N ALA A 48 -10.66 3.67 -6.01
CA ALA A 48 -11.24 5.00 -5.75
C ALA A 48 -10.18 6.09 -5.94
N TRP A 49 -10.59 7.22 -6.49
CA TRP A 49 -9.72 8.37 -6.73
C TRP A 49 -10.47 9.69 -6.67
N ASN A 50 -9.73 10.76 -6.43
CA ASN A 50 -10.21 12.13 -6.50
C ASN A 50 -9.12 13.02 -7.10
N ARG A 51 -9.27 14.35 -6.98
CA ARG A 51 -8.31 15.33 -7.52
C ARG A 51 -6.90 15.22 -6.91
N ASP A 52 -6.80 14.73 -5.67
CA ASP A 52 -5.57 14.66 -4.89
C ASP A 52 -4.82 13.33 -5.11
N GLY A 53 -5.50 12.31 -5.66
CA GLY A 53 -4.89 11.05 -6.07
C GLY A 53 -5.81 9.84 -5.91
N VAL A 54 -5.22 8.66 -6.00
CA VAL A 54 -5.88 7.40 -5.62
C VAL A 54 -6.08 7.40 -4.10
N SER A 55 -7.29 7.14 -3.63
CA SER A 55 -7.64 7.13 -2.21
C SER A 55 -7.81 5.71 -1.66
N ALA A 56 -8.24 4.76 -2.49
CA ALA A 56 -8.43 3.39 -2.05
C ALA A 56 -8.27 2.36 -3.18
N VAL A 57 -7.82 1.16 -2.83
CA VAL A 57 -7.75 -0.01 -3.72
C VAL A 57 -8.21 -1.27 -2.99
N MET A 58 -8.99 -2.11 -3.67
CA MET A 58 -9.37 -3.44 -3.18
C MET A 58 -9.38 -4.44 -4.33
N ARG A 59 -9.07 -5.70 -4.03
CA ARG A 59 -9.14 -6.79 -5.01
C ARG A 59 -10.59 -7.08 -5.42
N ALA A 60 -10.90 -6.98 -6.70
CA ALA A 60 -12.25 -7.18 -7.25
C ALA A 60 -12.55 -8.64 -7.64
N ASP A 61 -11.55 -9.52 -7.60
CA ASP A 61 -11.72 -10.96 -7.82
C ASP A 61 -12.27 -11.68 -6.58
N VAL A 62 -12.06 -11.11 -5.39
CA VAL A 62 -12.52 -11.66 -4.10
C VAL A 62 -13.44 -10.71 -3.32
N ASN A 63 -13.66 -9.49 -3.80
CA ASN A 63 -14.62 -8.54 -3.22
C ASN A 63 -15.54 -7.99 -4.31
N ASP A 64 -16.85 -8.05 -4.07
CA ASP A 64 -17.83 -7.42 -4.94
C ASP A 64 -17.88 -5.89 -4.75
N GLU A 65 -18.70 -5.23 -5.57
CA GLU A 65 -18.85 -3.77 -5.56
C GLU A 65 -19.44 -3.26 -4.23
N ALA A 66 -20.33 -4.03 -3.61
CA ALA A 66 -20.98 -3.67 -2.36
C ALA A 66 -20.00 -3.75 -1.17
N ALA A 67 -19.13 -4.75 -1.14
CA ALA A 67 -18.07 -4.91 -0.16
C ALA A 67 -17.09 -3.74 -0.24
N PHE A 68 -16.64 -3.38 -1.46
CA PHE A 68 -15.74 -2.24 -1.67
C PHE A 68 -16.37 -0.92 -1.23
N SER A 69 -17.56 -0.59 -1.75
CA SER A 69 -18.22 0.69 -1.45
C SER A 69 -18.64 0.79 0.02
N GLY A 70 -19.06 -0.32 0.63
CA GLY A 70 -19.39 -0.40 2.04
C GLY A 70 -18.17 -0.23 2.95
N TRP A 71 -17.04 -0.87 2.63
CA TRP A 71 -15.79 -0.65 3.35
C TRP A 71 -15.32 0.80 3.22
N PHE A 72 -15.29 1.36 2.01
CA PHE A 72 -14.85 2.73 1.77
C PHE A 72 -15.62 3.75 2.63
N ARG A 73 -16.95 3.63 2.70
CA ARG A 73 -17.79 4.53 3.52
C ARG A 73 -17.48 4.41 5.01
N ARG A 74 -17.22 3.19 5.51
CA ARG A 74 -16.88 2.98 6.92
C ARG A 74 -15.49 3.51 7.27
N GLU A 75 -14.54 3.37 6.35
CA GLU A 75 -13.14 3.73 6.58
C GLU A 75 -12.91 5.25 6.47
N PHE A 76 -13.52 5.88 5.46
CA PHE A 76 -13.19 7.26 5.09
C PHE A 76 -14.31 8.26 5.36
N ASP A 77 -15.53 7.80 5.62
CA ASP A 77 -16.72 8.66 5.81
C ASP A 77 -16.90 9.73 4.71
N ARG A 78 -16.63 9.34 3.45
CA ARG A 78 -16.60 10.24 2.29
C ARG A 78 -17.59 9.82 1.20
N PRO A 79 -18.16 10.78 0.45
CA PRO A 79 -18.99 10.48 -0.72
C PRO A 79 -18.20 9.68 -1.76
N LEU A 80 -18.81 8.59 -2.24
CA LEU A 80 -18.23 7.69 -3.23
C LEU A 80 -19.21 7.52 -4.40
N LEU A 81 -18.77 7.90 -5.60
CA LEU A 81 -19.57 7.90 -6.83
C LEU A 81 -19.00 6.94 -7.86
N ARG A 82 -19.85 6.09 -8.43
CA ARG A 82 -19.45 5.19 -9.51
C ARG A 82 -19.12 6.00 -10.75
N ALA A 83 -17.99 5.71 -11.37
CA ALA A 83 -17.59 6.28 -12.66
C ALA A 83 -17.86 5.28 -13.79
N ASP A 84 -18.13 5.82 -14.98
CA ASP A 84 -18.34 4.99 -16.18
C ASP A 84 -17.06 4.27 -16.62
N SER A 85 -15.90 4.86 -16.35
CA SER A 85 -14.59 4.27 -16.63
C SER A 85 -13.52 4.74 -15.65
N VAL A 86 -12.49 3.90 -15.47
CA VAL A 86 -11.29 4.22 -14.69
C VAL A 86 -10.23 4.82 -15.62
N PRO A 87 -9.69 6.02 -15.33
CA PRO A 87 -8.60 6.59 -16.11
C PRO A 87 -7.35 5.70 -16.07
N PRO A 88 -6.81 5.23 -17.21
CA PRO A 88 -5.65 4.32 -17.24
C PRO A 88 -4.36 4.92 -16.65
N ALA A 89 -4.29 6.24 -16.49
CA ALA A 89 -3.14 6.93 -15.93
C ALA A 89 -3.05 6.82 -14.39
N LEU A 90 -4.13 6.46 -13.69
CA LEU A 90 -4.16 6.47 -12.23
C LEU A 90 -3.09 5.57 -11.62
N THR A 91 -2.91 4.36 -12.14
CA THR A 91 -1.91 3.40 -11.66
C THR A 91 -0.47 3.83 -11.93
N ARG A 92 -0.24 4.77 -12.87
CA ARG A 92 1.07 5.32 -13.21
C ARG A 92 1.39 6.64 -12.50
N SER A 93 0.36 7.37 -12.06
CA SER A 93 0.49 8.74 -11.53
C SER A 93 1.30 8.84 -10.23
N ARG A 94 1.34 7.77 -9.43
CA ARG A 94 1.92 7.74 -8.07
C ARG A 94 1.43 8.89 -7.16
N ARG A 95 0.22 9.40 -7.40
CA ARG A 95 -0.45 10.36 -6.52
C ARG A 95 -1.43 9.60 -5.63
N TYR A 96 -1.25 9.75 -4.32
CA TYR A 96 -2.03 9.06 -3.30
C TYR A 96 -2.69 10.08 -2.38
N ASP A 97 -4.00 9.97 -2.22
CA ASP A 97 -4.74 10.70 -1.20
C ASP A 97 -4.67 9.92 0.12
N LEU A 98 -3.75 10.34 0.98
CA LEU A 98 -3.49 9.73 2.28
C LEU A 98 -3.96 10.62 3.44
N ARG A 99 -4.93 11.51 3.23
CA ARG A 99 -5.31 12.49 4.27
C ARG A 99 -5.87 11.87 5.56
N GLU A 100 -6.45 10.68 5.46
CA GLU A 100 -7.07 9.96 6.60
C GLU A 100 -6.09 9.05 7.36
N VAL A 101 -4.84 8.90 6.90
CA VAL A 101 -3.82 8.13 7.64
C VAL A 101 -2.96 9.04 8.50
N THR A 102 -2.42 8.51 9.59
CA THR A 102 -1.52 9.26 10.48
C THR A 102 -0.24 9.69 9.78
N ALA A 103 0.45 10.71 10.32
CA ALA A 103 1.74 11.14 9.77
C ALA A 103 2.77 10.00 9.69
N PHE A 104 2.78 9.10 10.68
CA PHE A 104 3.66 7.93 10.67
C PHE A 104 3.29 6.93 9.57
N GLU A 105 2.01 6.60 9.41
CA GLU A 105 1.56 5.70 8.34
C GLU A 105 1.85 6.29 6.98
N ARG A 106 1.64 7.60 6.80
CA ARG A 106 2.00 8.33 5.57
C ARG A 106 3.47 8.14 5.23
N ASP A 107 4.38 8.35 6.18
CA ASP A 107 5.82 8.17 5.96
C ASP A 107 6.14 6.72 5.55
N VAL A 108 5.54 5.73 6.22
CA VAL A 108 5.69 4.30 5.92
C VAL A 108 5.21 3.97 4.50
N LEU A 109 4.01 4.42 4.15
CA LEU A 109 3.36 4.14 2.88
C LEU A 109 4.11 4.79 1.71
N LEU A 110 4.49 6.07 1.84
CA LEU A 110 5.27 6.78 0.83
C LEU A 110 6.66 6.15 0.63
N LYS A 111 7.36 5.81 1.73
CA LYS A 111 8.65 5.12 1.63
C LYS A 111 8.52 3.74 0.98
N THR A 112 7.41 3.03 1.25
CA THR A 112 7.13 1.74 0.61
C THR A 112 6.84 1.88 -0.88
N ALA A 113 6.19 2.97 -1.31
CA ALA A 113 5.94 3.27 -2.73
C ALA A 113 7.23 3.47 -3.55
N GLU A 114 8.36 3.78 -2.91
CA GLU A 114 9.66 3.88 -3.56
C GLU A 114 10.28 2.52 -3.91
N ILE A 115 9.85 1.42 -3.28
CA ILE A 115 10.43 0.09 -3.51
C ILE A 115 10.14 -0.34 -4.95
N PRO A 116 11.16 -0.59 -5.80
CA PRO A 116 10.92 -0.93 -7.21
C PRO A 116 10.24 -2.29 -7.38
N ARG A 117 9.51 -2.45 -8.48
CA ARG A 117 8.98 -3.75 -8.93
C ARG A 117 10.09 -4.79 -9.00
N GLY A 118 9.81 -6.01 -8.55
CA GLY A 118 10.75 -7.13 -8.57
C GLY A 118 11.83 -7.08 -7.49
N GLN A 119 11.69 -6.17 -6.52
CA GLN A 119 12.55 -6.05 -5.36
C GLN A 119 11.72 -6.08 -4.08
N VAL A 120 12.32 -6.59 -3.01
CA VAL A 120 11.73 -6.57 -1.66
C VAL A 120 12.60 -5.76 -0.71
N ARG A 121 12.03 -5.32 0.40
CA ARG A 121 12.73 -4.75 1.56
C ARG A 121 12.17 -5.33 2.84
N THR A 122 12.88 -5.17 3.95
CA THR A 122 12.39 -5.65 5.25
C THR A 122 11.61 -4.55 5.97
N TYR A 123 10.72 -4.92 6.90
CA TYR A 123 10.09 -3.93 7.79
C TYR A 123 11.11 -3.04 8.51
N GLY A 124 12.26 -3.62 8.91
CA GLY A 124 13.35 -2.89 9.53
C GLY A 124 14.06 -1.92 8.59
N TRP A 125 14.12 -2.23 7.29
CA TRP A 125 14.61 -1.29 6.28
C TRP A 125 13.69 -0.07 6.23
N VAL A 126 12.37 -0.27 6.10
CA VAL A 126 11.40 0.84 6.04
C VAL A 126 11.48 1.69 7.31
N ALA A 127 11.48 1.06 8.48
CA ALA A 127 11.59 1.74 9.78
C ALA A 127 12.83 2.65 9.85
N ARG A 128 13.96 2.19 9.33
CA ARG A 128 15.20 2.99 9.28
C ARG A 128 15.10 4.13 8.28
N GLU A 129 14.58 3.89 7.08
CA GLU A 129 14.52 4.92 6.04
C GLU A 129 13.55 6.07 6.38
N ILE A 130 12.59 5.85 7.27
CA ILE A 130 11.72 6.91 7.82
C ILE A 130 12.29 7.54 9.12
N GLY A 131 13.53 7.22 9.49
CA GLY A 131 14.19 7.78 10.68
C GLY A 131 13.71 7.20 12.02
N ARG A 132 12.99 6.08 12.02
CA ARG A 132 12.40 5.45 13.22
C ARG A 132 12.81 3.98 13.36
N PRO A 133 14.11 3.66 13.53
CA PRO A 133 14.63 2.28 13.46
C PRO A 133 14.01 1.31 14.48
N ALA A 134 13.53 1.79 15.62
CA ALA A 134 12.86 0.97 16.64
C ALA A 134 11.39 0.61 16.29
N ALA A 135 10.80 1.27 15.30
CA ALA A 135 9.36 1.18 15.00
C ALA A 135 8.97 -0.01 14.09
N VAL A 136 9.77 -1.07 14.02
CA VAL A 136 9.60 -2.19 13.08
C VAL A 136 8.20 -2.81 13.12
N ARG A 137 7.66 -3.05 14.32
CA ARG A 137 6.31 -3.62 14.47
C ARG A 137 5.23 -2.64 14.02
N ALA A 138 5.37 -1.36 14.35
CA ALA A 138 4.44 -0.32 13.94
C ALA A 138 4.42 -0.13 12.41
N VAL A 139 5.57 -0.27 11.74
CA VAL A 139 5.62 -0.35 10.27
C VAL A 139 4.77 -1.52 9.75
N GLY A 140 4.87 -2.68 10.38
CA GLY A 140 4.03 -3.84 10.03
C GLY A 140 2.54 -3.55 10.13
N THR A 141 2.10 -2.90 11.21
CA THR A 141 0.70 -2.47 11.39
C THR A 141 0.27 -1.46 10.33
N ALA A 142 1.06 -0.42 10.09
CA ALA A 142 0.78 0.60 9.06
C ALA A 142 0.62 -0.02 7.66
N LEU A 143 1.44 -1.01 7.32
CA LEU A 143 1.37 -1.71 6.04
C LEU A 143 0.20 -2.70 5.95
N ALA A 144 -0.23 -3.27 7.08
CA ALA A 144 -1.43 -4.11 7.14
C ALA A 144 -2.71 -3.29 6.89
N ASN A 145 -2.70 -2.03 7.33
CA ASN A 145 -3.81 -1.08 7.16
C ASN A 145 -3.67 -0.22 5.88
N ASN A 146 -2.81 -0.61 4.94
CA ASN A 146 -2.62 0.16 3.71
C ASN A 146 -3.95 0.26 2.93
N PRO A 147 -4.53 1.46 2.75
CA PRO A 147 -5.79 1.61 2.01
C PRO A 147 -5.64 1.44 0.50
N ILE A 148 -4.40 1.47 0.00
CA ILE A 148 -4.06 1.44 -1.42
C ILE A 148 -3.08 0.29 -1.69
N PRO A 149 -3.44 -0.97 -1.39
CA PRO A 149 -2.60 -2.13 -1.72
C PRO A 149 -2.33 -2.21 -3.22
N VAL A 150 -1.33 -3.00 -3.62
CA VAL A 150 -0.82 -3.11 -5.00
C VAL A 150 -0.12 -1.85 -5.50
N LEU A 151 -0.79 -0.69 -5.49
CA LEU A 151 -0.20 0.58 -5.94
C LEU A 151 0.78 1.16 -4.92
N ILE A 152 0.45 1.12 -3.63
CA ILE A 152 1.45 1.17 -2.55
C ILE A 152 1.84 -0.28 -2.27
N PRO A 153 3.06 -0.71 -2.63
CA PRO A 153 3.39 -2.12 -2.78
C PRO A 153 3.81 -2.75 -1.44
N CYS A 154 2.91 -2.79 -0.46
CA CYS A 154 3.19 -3.39 0.85
C CYS A 154 3.49 -4.91 0.78
N HIS A 155 3.12 -5.58 -0.32
CA HIS A 155 3.57 -6.94 -0.62
C HIS A 155 5.10 -7.06 -0.83
N ARG A 156 5.78 -5.97 -1.20
CA ARG A 156 7.25 -5.92 -1.34
C ARG A 156 7.98 -5.79 0.00
N VAL A 157 7.27 -5.68 1.13
CA VAL A 157 7.89 -5.61 2.46
C VAL A 157 7.75 -6.94 3.18
N ILE A 158 8.88 -7.53 3.59
CA ILE A 158 8.94 -8.87 4.20
C ILE A 158 9.62 -8.84 5.57
N ARG A 159 9.61 -9.99 6.25
CA ARG A 159 10.29 -10.15 7.54
C ARG A 159 11.81 -10.13 7.35
N SER A 160 12.54 -9.74 8.40
CA SER A 160 14.01 -9.70 8.38
C SER A 160 14.66 -11.08 8.33
N ASP A 161 13.92 -12.13 8.64
CA ASP A 161 14.33 -13.53 8.51
C ASP A 161 14.15 -14.07 7.08
N GLY A 162 13.72 -13.24 6.12
CA GLY A 162 13.49 -13.65 4.74
C GLY A 162 12.15 -14.35 4.50
N VAL A 163 11.36 -14.58 5.54
CA VAL A 163 10.05 -15.22 5.41
C VAL A 163 9.03 -14.23 4.85
N ILE A 164 8.24 -14.69 3.87
CA ILE A 164 7.10 -13.96 3.32
C ILE A 164 5.98 -14.01 4.36
N GLY A 165 5.71 -12.87 4.99
CA GLY A 165 4.67 -12.73 6.01
C GLY A 165 3.27 -12.55 5.42
N ASN A 166 2.30 -12.31 6.29
CA ASN A 166 0.91 -12.06 5.90
C ASN A 166 0.77 -10.80 5.02
N TYR A 167 -0.36 -10.70 4.33
CA TYR A 167 -0.73 -9.59 3.45
C TYR A 167 -2.20 -9.22 3.62
N GLY A 168 -2.48 -7.94 3.81
CA GLY A 168 -3.84 -7.44 4.03
C GLY A 168 -4.79 -7.71 2.86
N ALA A 169 -4.28 -7.77 1.62
CA ALA A 169 -5.11 -8.01 0.42
C ALA A 169 -5.09 -9.48 -0.03
N GLY A 170 -5.35 -10.41 0.89
CA GLY A 170 -5.61 -11.81 0.56
C GLY A 170 -4.59 -12.83 1.06
N GLY A 171 -3.84 -12.53 2.12
CA GLY A 171 -3.02 -13.53 2.79
C GLY A 171 -1.65 -13.78 2.14
N PRO A 172 -0.84 -14.68 2.74
CA PRO A 172 0.53 -14.92 2.29
C PRO A 172 0.61 -15.50 0.88
N GLU A 173 -0.39 -16.29 0.44
CA GLU A 173 -0.46 -16.85 -0.91
C GLU A 173 -0.62 -15.76 -1.96
N ALA A 174 -1.53 -14.80 -1.75
CA ALA A 174 -1.67 -13.63 -2.60
C ALA A 174 -0.36 -12.83 -2.65
N LYS A 175 0.33 -12.67 -1.52
CA LYS A 175 1.64 -12.00 -1.46
C LYS A 175 2.68 -12.69 -2.34
N ARG A 176 2.72 -14.03 -2.33
CA ARG A 176 3.63 -14.81 -3.18
C ARG A 176 3.29 -14.66 -4.65
N GLU A 177 2.01 -14.72 -5.00
CA GLU A 177 1.53 -14.60 -6.37
C GLU A 177 1.92 -13.25 -6.98
N ILE A 178 1.62 -12.14 -6.30
CA ILE A 178 1.98 -10.81 -6.81
C ILE A 178 3.49 -10.64 -6.92
N LEU A 179 4.27 -11.13 -5.96
CA LEU A 179 5.74 -11.11 -6.04
C LEU A 179 6.24 -11.92 -7.25
N ALA A 180 5.67 -13.10 -7.51
CA ALA A 180 6.01 -13.92 -8.67
C ALA A 180 5.74 -13.20 -9.99
N ARG A 181 4.58 -12.54 -10.12
CA ARG A 181 4.25 -11.69 -11.28
C ARG A 181 5.24 -10.54 -11.47
N GLU A 182 5.79 -10.03 -10.39
CA GLU A 182 6.84 -9.00 -10.43
C GLU A 182 8.24 -9.51 -10.79
N GLY A 183 8.42 -10.81 -11.03
CA GLY A 183 9.71 -11.41 -11.36
C GLY A 183 10.62 -11.63 -10.14
N VAL A 184 10.02 -11.80 -8.97
CA VAL A 184 10.67 -12.37 -7.79
C VAL A 184 10.37 -13.86 -7.77
N ASP A 185 11.32 -14.70 -7.36
CA ASP A 185 11.07 -16.12 -7.11
C ASP A 185 10.81 -16.32 -5.59
N PRO A 186 9.54 -16.51 -5.17
CA PRO A 186 9.22 -16.68 -3.75
C PRO A 186 9.78 -17.99 -3.19
N VAL A 187 9.83 -19.05 -4.01
CA VAL A 187 10.29 -20.39 -3.59
C VAL A 187 11.78 -20.33 -3.28
N GLU A 188 12.56 -19.72 -4.16
CA GLU A 188 14.00 -19.52 -3.94
C GLU A 188 14.27 -18.60 -2.74
N MET A 189 13.49 -17.52 -2.60
CA MET A 189 13.61 -16.62 -1.45
C MET A 189 13.38 -17.34 -0.12
N GLU A 190 12.35 -18.17 -0.03
CA GLU A 190 12.05 -18.95 1.17
C GLU A 190 13.06 -20.07 1.40
N ARG A 191 13.63 -20.67 0.34
CA ARG A 191 14.75 -21.62 0.46
C ARG A 191 15.98 -20.95 1.08
N LEU A 192 16.41 -19.80 0.52
CA LEU A 192 17.49 -18.98 1.08
C LEU A 192 17.19 -18.57 2.53
N ALA A 193 15.93 -18.24 2.83
CA ALA A 193 15.48 -17.93 4.19
C ALA A 193 15.71 -19.12 5.14
N ARG A 194 15.31 -20.34 4.76
CA ARG A 194 15.54 -21.57 5.53
C ARG A 194 17.02 -21.88 5.75
N GLU A 195 17.86 -21.57 4.76
CA GLU A 195 19.31 -21.77 4.82
C GLU A 195 20.07 -20.67 5.59
N GLY A 196 19.35 -19.72 6.20
CA GLY A 196 19.99 -18.64 6.97
C GLY A 196 20.59 -17.53 6.10
N VAL A 197 20.44 -17.58 4.77
CA VAL A 197 20.92 -16.56 3.85
C VAL A 197 19.99 -15.35 3.86
N ARG A 198 20.54 -14.17 4.16
CA ARG A 198 19.77 -12.91 4.27
C ARG A 198 20.26 -11.84 3.33
N PHE A 199 21.55 -11.85 3.04
CA PHE A 199 22.19 -10.83 2.20
C PHE A 199 23.15 -11.45 1.19
N PHE A 200 23.23 -10.81 0.03
CA PHE A 200 24.30 -10.97 -0.93
C PHE A 200 25.16 -9.71 -0.90
N GLY A 201 26.47 -9.84 -1.04
CA GLY A 201 27.34 -8.67 -1.07
C GLY A 201 28.80 -9.02 -0.88
N SER A 202 29.64 -7.99 -0.92
CA SER A 202 31.09 -8.15 -0.81
C SER A 202 31.57 -7.68 0.56
N ARG A 203 32.34 -8.54 1.25
CA ARG A 203 33.03 -8.18 2.49
C ARG A 203 34.12 -7.14 2.27
N THR A 204 34.67 -7.06 1.07
CA THR A 204 35.70 -6.08 0.70
C THR A 204 35.10 -4.69 0.54
N THR A 205 34.00 -4.55 -0.21
CA THR A 205 33.35 -3.24 -0.42
C THR A 205 32.42 -2.84 0.71
N HIS A 206 32.09 -3.78 1.61
CA HIS A 206 31.13 -3.59 2.71
C HIS A 206 29.71 -3.23 2.23
N ILE A 207 29.36 -3.59 1.00
CA ILE A 207 28.03 -3.36 0.40
C ILE A 207 27.27 -4.68 0.41
N PHE A 208 26.12 -4.69 1.09
CA PHE A 208 25.24 -5.86 1.19
C PHE A 208 23.81 -5.48 0.81
N CYS A 209 23.12 -6.41 0.18
CA CYS A 209 21.79 -6.22 -0.38
C CYS A 209 20.94 -7.46 -0.09
N VAL A 210 19.62 -7.29 0.01
CA VAL A 210 18.71 -8.44 0.02
C VAL A 210 18.74 -9.16 -1.34
N PRO A 211 18.48 -10.48 -1.42
CA PRO A 211 18.68 -11.27 -2.64
C PRO A 211 17.97 -10.74 -3.90
N THR A 212 16.82 -10.09 -3.74
CA THR A 212 16.05 -9.56 -4.88
C THR A 212 16.50 -8.19 -5.36
N CYS A 213 17.39 -7.50 -4.63
CA CYS A 213 17.92 -6.20 -5.02
C CYS A 213 18.61 -6.27 -6.38
N ARG A 214 18.43 -5.23 -7.20
CA ARG A 214 19.06 -5.13 -8.53
C ARG A 214 20.59 -5.35 -8.48
N HIS A 215 21.26 -4.84 -7.44
CA HIS A 215 22.70 -5.02 -7.26
C HIS A 215 23.06 -6.43 -6.82
N ALA A 216 22.25 -7.03 -5.94
CA ALA A 216 22.44 -8.40 -5.46
C ALA A 216 22.43 -9.43 -6.60
N ARG A 217 21.58 -9.23 -7.62
CA ARG A 217 21.50 -10.11 -8.79
C ARG A 217 22.82 -10.23 -9.56
N ARG A 218 23.71 -9.23 -9.46
CA ARG A 218 25.02 -9.21 -10.10
C ARG A 218 26.15 -9.75 -9.23
N VAL A 219 25.86 -10.04 -7.95
CA VAL A 219 26.85 -10.57 -7.02
C VAL A 219 27.22 -11.99 -7.46
N GLN A 220 28.52 -12.26 -7.58
CA GLN A 220 29.03 -13.59 -7.97
C GLN A 220 28.67 -14.64 -6.90
N PRO A 221 28.50 -15.93 -7.27
CA PRO A 221 28.04 -16.97 -6.36
C PRO A 221 28.82 -17.06 -5.04
N GLN A 222 30.14 -16.89 -5.05
CA GLN A 222 30.97 -16.96 -3.84
C GLN A 222 30.73 -15.81 -2.83
N HIS A 223 30.00 -14.78 -3.25
CA HIS A 223 29.62 -13.63 -2.42
C HIS A 223 28.13 -13.65 -2.04
N ARG A 224 27.43 -14.76 -2.36
CA ARG A 224 26.06 -15.05 -1.94
C ARG A 224 26.12 -15.96 -0.71
N GLY A 225 25.27 -15.73 0.29
CA GLY A 225 25.22 -16.61 1.48
C GLY A 225 25.63 -15.96 2.80
N LEU A 226 25.41 -14.65 2.97
CA LEU A 226 25.74 -13.99 4.23
C LEU A 226 24.55 -14.10 5.20
N PRO A 227 24.82 -14.42 6.49
CA PRO A 227 23.80 -14.60 7.49
C PRO A 227 23.16 -13.26 7.90
N ALA A 228 22.36 -13.29 8.96
CA ALA A 228 21.70 -12.11 9.53
C ALA A 228 22.66 -10.92 9.75
N LEU A 229 22.09 -9.74 9.98
CA LEU A 229 22.82 -8.47 10.15
C LEU A 229 24.00 -8.50 11.13
N GLN A 230 23.96 -9.39 12.12
CA GLN A 230 24.98 -9.59 13.14
C GLN A 230 26.26 -10.24 12.58
N GLY A 231 26.18 -10.99 11.47
CA GLY A 231 27.34 -11.61 10.82
C GLY A 231 28.00 -10.74 9.74
N LEU A 232 27.52 -9.52 9.53
CA LEU A 232 28.09 -8.56 8.59
C LEU A 232 29.15 -7.67 9.28
N PRO A 233 30.24 -7.29 8.58
CA PRO A 233 31.31 -6.49 9.17
C PRO A 233 30.84 -5.11 9.68
N PRO A 234 31.55 -4.51 10.66
CA PRO A 234 31.32 -3.12 11.07
C PRO A 234 31.50 -2.15 9.89
N GLY A 235 30.79 -1.02 9.89
CA GLY A 235 30.82 -0.05 8.78
C GLY A 235 30.05 -0.45 7.51
N ARG A 236 29.31 -1.56 7.55
CA ARG A 236 28.47 -2.04 6.43
C ARG A 236 27.45 -1.01 5.94
N ARG A 237 27.22 -1.01 4.62
CA ARG A 237 26.09 -0.33 3.99
C ARG A 237 25.08 -1.35 3.50
N LEU A 238 23.83 -1.20 3.93
CA LEU A 238 22.69 -2.00 3.44
C LEU A 238 21.97 -1.21 2.36
N ALA A 239 21.97 -1.74 1.14
CA ALA A 239 21.22 -1.20 0.01
C ALA A 239 19.91 -1.97 -0.24
#